data_AF-A0A1J8R0N2-F1
#
_entry.id   AF-A0A1J8R0N2-F1
#
_cell.length_a   1.000
_cell.length_b   1.000
_cell.length_c   1.000
_cell.angle_alpha   90.00
_cell.angle_beta   90.00
_cell.angle_gamma   90.00
#
_symmetry.space_group_name_H-M   'P 1'
#
loop_
_entity.id
_entity.type
_entity.pdbx_description
1 polymer ?
#
loop_
_entity_poly.entity_id
_entity_poly.type
_entity_poly.pdbx_seq_one_letter_code
_entity_poly.pdbx_strand_id
1 'polypeptide(L)'
;MVFSLSTRGPTLPPALAAPLLYVQLFEVIARPEDDPAVMMFRVRRQTEIGPDGTRVRVGMVVPLLDVTHAIELIPVYGGRANHTATSATSLELYDTFYLNNFSDKEWYHTLHTDFM
;
A
#
# COMPACT_ATOMS: atom_id res chain seq x y z
N MET A 1 8.39 17.07 1.02
CA MET A 1 9.53 16.48 1.72
C MET A 1 10.66 16.31 0.70
N VAL A 2 11.84 16.89 0.92
CA VAL A 2 12.97 16.81 -0.03
C VAL A 2 14.02 15.92 0.61
N PHE A 3 14.28 14.75 0.02
CA PHE A 3 15.37 13.87 0.41
C PHE A 3 16.63 14.32 -0.32
N SER A 4 17.69 14.68 0.40
CA SER A 4 19.00 14.94 -0.19
C SER A 4 19.98 13.82 0.20
N LEU A 5 20.54 13.13 -0.79
CA LEU A 5 21.60 12.16 -0.56
C LEU A 5 22.88 12.88 -0.11
N SER A 6 23.54 12.36 0.93
CA SER A 6 24.84 12.87 1.39
C SER A 6 25.88 12.69 0.28
N THR A 7 26.64 13.74 -0.01
CA THR A 7 27.77 13.70 -0.95
C THR A 7 29.04 13.12 -0.34
N ARG A 8 29.04 12.84 0.97
CA ARG A 8 30.17 12.22 1.69
C ARG A 8 29.95 10.72 1.75
N GLY A 9 30.65 9.97 0.90
CA GLY A 9 30.63 8.52 0.89
C GLY A 9 31.32 7.94 -0.35
N PRO A 10 31.64 6.63 -0.36
CA PRO A 10 32.08 5.94 -1.56
C PRO A 10 31.00 6.03 -2.65
N THR A 11 31.43 5.98 -3.92
CA THR A 11 30.53 6.03 -5.07
C THR A 11 29.49 4.93 -4.97
N LEU A 12 28.21 5.29 -4.93
CA LEU A 12 27.13 4.33 -4.90
C LEU A 12 27.05 3.58 -6.24
N PRO A 13 26.70 2.28 -6.24
CA PRO A 13 26.29 1.60 -7.46
C PRO A 13 25.17 2.39 -8.16
N PRO A 14 25.12 2.42 -9.51
CA PRO A 14 24.11 3.18 -10.25
C PRO A 14 22.67 2.90 -9.80
N ALA A 15 22.36 1.66 -9.42
CA ALA A 15 21.03 1.25 -8.93
C ALA A 15 20.62 1.93 -7.60
N LEU A 16 21.58 2.44 -6.83
CA LEU A 16 21.36 3.14 -5.55
C LEU A 16 21.52 4.67 -5.69
N ALA A 17 21.74 5.16 -6.92
CA ALA A 17 21.93 6.59 -7.17
C ALA A 17 20.63 7.40 -7.15
N ALA A 18 19.48 6.74 -7.07
CA ALA A 18 18.16 7.36 -6.95
C ALA A 18 17.53 7.04 -5.58
N PRO A 19 16.63 7.89 -5.06
CA PRO A 19 15.83 7.55 -3.90
C PRO A 19 15.00 6.28 -4.16
N LEU A 20 15.08 5.32 -3.25
CA LEU A 20 14.35 4.06 -3.30
C LEU A 20 13.30 4.02 -2.19
N LEU A 21 12.19 3.35 -2.45
CA LEU A 21 11.14 3.05 -1.48
C LEU A 21 11.03 1.55 -1.29
N TYR A 22 10.91 1.13 -0.03
CA TYR A 22 10.37 -0.19 0.27
C TYR A 22 8.84 -0.10 0.30
N VAL A 23 8.18 -0.93 -0.50
CA VAL A 23 6.72 -0.99 -0.60
C VAL A 23 6.23 -2.39 -0.24
N GLN A 24 5.03 -2.46 0.35
CA GLN A 24 4.35 -3.72 0.62
C GLN A 24 3.35 -4.00 -0.50
N LEU A 25 3.24 -5.26 -0.88
CA LEU A 25 2.36 -5.67 -1.97
C LEU A 25 0.97 -6.01 -1.46
N PHE A 26 -0.03 -5.68 -2.29
CA PHE A 26 -1.43 -5.94 -2.02
C PHE A 26 -2.07 -6.57 -3.25
N GLU A 27 -3.01 -7.48 -3.04
CA GLU A 27 -3.86 -8.06 -4.07
C GLU A 27 -5.27 -7.48 -3.97
N VAL A 28 -5.90 -7.23 -5.12
CA VAL A 28 -7.32 -6.85 -5.18
C VAL A 28 -8.17 -8.08 -4.91
N ILE A 29 -9.02 -8.03 -3.88
CA ILE A 29 -9.87 -9.15 -3.46
C ILE A 29 -11.37 -8.88 -3.63
N ALA A 30 -11.76 -7.63 -3.85
CA ALA A 30 -13.11 -7.26 -4.24
C ALA A 30 -13.08 -5.93 -5.00
N ARG A 31 -14.03 -5.75 -5.91
CA ARG A 31 -14.23 -4.55 -6.70
C ARG A 31 -15.42 -3.74 -6.16
N PRO A 32 -15.57 -2.46 -6.55
CA PRO A 32 -16.68 -1.62 -6.09
C PRO A 32 -18.07 -2.24 -6.31
N GLU A 33 -18.26 -2.99 -7.40
CA GLU A 33 -19.51 -3.67 -7.74
C GLU A 33 -19.89 -4.80 -6.78
N ASP A 34 -18.92 -5.37 -6.06
CA ASP A 34 -19.16 -6.46 -5.11
C ASP A 34 -19.77 -5.97 -3.78
N ASP A 35 -19.57 -4.68 -3.44
CA ASP A 35 -20.18 -4.03 -2.27
C ASP A 35 -20.68 -2.61 -2.64
N PRO A 36 -21.91 -2.51 -3.20
CA PRO A 36 -22.48 -1.24 -3.60
C PRO A 36 -22.72 -0.24 -2.46
N ALA A 37 -22.66 -0.69 -1.20
CA ALA A 37 -22.81 0.22 -0.06
C ALA A 37 -21.51 1.00 0.21
N VAL A 38 -20.35 0.43 -0.12
CA VAL A 38 -19.03 1.03 0.12
C VAL A 38 -18.42 1.62 -1.16
N MET A 39 -18.66 1.02 -2.34
CA MET A 39 -18.19 1.49 -3.64
C MET A 39 -16.67 1.71 -3.74
N MET A 40 -15.88 0.90 -3.03
CA MET A 40 -14.42 0.95 -3.02
C MET A 40 -13.83 -0.41 -3.39
N PHE A 41 -12.64 -0.41 -3.98
CA PHE A 41 -11.85 -1.63 -4.10
C PHE A 41 -11.43 -2.11 -2.70
N ARG A 42 -11.46 -3.42 -2.50
CA ARG A 42 -10.92 -4.06 -1.31
C ARG A 42 -9.63 -4.77 -1.68
N VAL A 43 -8.58 -4.48 -0.92
CA VAL A 43 -7.25 -5.05 -1.11
C VAL A 43 -6.83 -5.84 0.12
N ARG A 44 -6.10 -6.93 -0.10
CA ARG A 44 -5.49 -7.73 0.95
C ARG A 44 -3.99 -7.66 0.84
N ARG A 45 -3.32 -7.49 1.97
CA ARG A 45 -1.87 -7.53 2.07
C ARG A 45 -1.35 -8.91 1.68
N GLN A 46 -0.37 -8.95 0.79
CA GLN A 46 0.32 -10.19 0.47
C GLN A 46 1.24 -10.62 1.60
N THR A 47 1.18 -11.91 1.93
CA THR A 47 1.98 -12.52 2.99
C THR A 47 2.45 -13.90 2.56
N GLU A 48 3.66 -14.25 2.94
CA GLU A 48 4.23 -15.58 2.75
C GLU A 48 4.58 -16.21 4.10
N ILE A 49 4.77 -17.53 4.11
CA ILE A 49 5.27 -18.24 5.28
C ILE A 49 6.80 -18.30 5.17
N GLY A 50 7.47 -17.68 6.15
CA GLY A 50 8.91 -17.69 6.25
C GLY A 50 9.46 -19.07 6.60
N PRO A 51 10.79 -19.26 6.50
CA PRO A 51 11.44 -20.54 6.81
C PRO A 51 11.23 -21.02 8.25
N ASP A 52 10.94 -20.10 9.16
CA ASP A 52 10.65 -20.34 10.58
C ASP A 52 9.15 -20.56 10.87
N GLY A 53 8.31 -20.62 9.82
CA GLY A 53 6.87 -20.75 9.94
C GLY A 53 6.14 -19.45 10.28
N THR A 54 6.85 -18.32 10.40
CA THR A 54 6.23 -17.04 10.67
C THR A 54 5.60 -16.44 9.42
N ARG A 55 4.53 -15.66 9.60
CA ARG A 55 3.88 -14.96 8.49
C ARG A 55 4.64 -13.65 8.20
N VAL A 56 5.27 -13.57 7.04
CA VAL A 56 6.08 -12.43 6.60
C VAL A 56 5.31 -11.63 5.55
N ARG A 57 5.45 -10.31 5.57
CA ARG A 57 4.84 -9.43 4.58
C ARG A 57 5.66 -9.42 3.31
N VAL A 58 5.00 -9.62 2.17
CA VAL A 58 5.66 -9.52 0.88
C VAL A 58 5.83 -8.04 0.53
N GLY A 59 7.03 -7.69 0.12
CA GLY A 59 7.35 -6.34 -0.30
C GLY A 59 8.48 -6.33 -1.32
N MET A 60 8.68 -5.18 -1.94
CA MET A 60 9.73 -4.97 -2.92
C MET A 60 10.33 -3.58 -2.75
N VAL A 61 11.50 -3.38 -3.35
CA VAL A 61 12.15 -2.07 -3.42
C VAL A 61 11.93 -1.50 -4.82
N VAL A 62 11.38 -0.29 -4.89
CA VAL A 62 11.12 0.42 -6.15
C VAL A 62 11.80 1.78 -6.13
N PRO A 63 12.24 2.31 -7.28
CA PRO A 63 12.56 3.72 -7.42
C PRO A 63 11.39 4.61 -6.99
N LEU A 64 11.69 5.70 -6.27
CA LEU A 64 10.67 6.68 -5.89
C LEU A 64 9.95 7.25 -7.12
N LEU A 65 10.65 7.37 -8.26
CA LEU A 65 10.10 7.89 -9.51
C LEU A 65 9.13 6.92 -10.20
N ASP A 66 9.09 5.66 -9.80
CA ASP A 66 8.12 4.67 -10.33
C ASP A 66 6.76 4.78 -9.61
N VAL A 67 6.68 5.53 -8.51
CA VAL A 67 5.41 5.78 -7.81
C VAL A 67 4.66 6.93 -8.47
N THR A 68 3.55 6.60 -9.11
CA THR A 68 2.67 7.57 -9.77
C THR A 68 1.78 8.33 -8.78
N HIS A 69 1.37 7.68 -7.68
CA HIS A 69 0.48 8.28 -6.71
C HIS A 69 0.53 7.59 -5.34
N ALA A 70 0.27 8.38 -4.30
CA ALA A 70 0.00 7.87 -2.97
C ALA A 70 -1.52 7.80 -2.75
N ILE A 71 -2.00 6.65 -2.29
CA ILE A 71 -3.42 6.43 -2.00
C ILE A 71 -3.56 6.00 -0.54
N GLU A 72 -4.58 6.52 0.12
CA GLU A 72 -4.88 6.18 1.50
C GLU A 72 -5.61 4.84 1.60
N LEU A 73 -5.18 4.01 2.55
CA LEU A 73 -5.81 2.73 2.87
C LEU A 73 -6.65 2.86 4.13
N ILE A 74 -7.90 2.40 4.05
CA ILE A 74 -8.84 2.39 5.17
C ILE A 74 -8.98 0.95 5.69
N PRO A 75 -8.61 0.63 6.93
CA PRO A 75 -8.71 -0.73 7.45
C PRO A 75 -10.15 -1.27 7.42
N VAL A 76 -10.30 -2.54 7.04
CA VAL A 76 -11.59 -3.24 7.16
C VAL A 76 -11.72 -3.81 8.57
N TYR A 77 -12.52 -3.15 9.41
CA TYR A 77 -12.65 -3.44 10.84
C TYR A 77 -13.47 -4.71 11.19
N GLY A 78 -14.15 -5.31 10.21
CA GLY A 78 -15.02 -6.48 10.44
C GLY A 78 -16.17 -6.19 11.41
N GLY A 79 -16.70 -7.23 12.07
CA GLY A 79 -17.83 -7.08 13.00
C GLY A 79 -17.50 -6.33 14.30
N ARG A 80 -16.21 -6.22 14.66
CA ARG A 80 -15.73 -5.42 15.80
C ARG A 80 -14.32 -4.92 15.51
N ALA A 81 -14.14 -3.60 15.57
CA ALA A 81 -12.83 -2.98 15.49
C ALA A 81 -11.94 -3.42 16.66
N ASN A 82 -10.66 -3.65 16.38
CA ASN A 82 -9.65 -3.82 17.41
C ASN A 82 -9.48 -2.52 18.19
N HIS A 83 -9.86 -2.55 19.48
CA HIS A 83 -9.80 -1.40 20.39
C HIS A 83 -8.38 -0.92 20.70
N THR A 84 -7.35 -1.71 20.38
CA THR A 84 -5.95 -1.29 20.52
C THR A 84 -5.40 -0.62 19.26
N ALA A 85 -6.15 -0.63 18.16
CA ALA A 85 -5.75 0.05 16.94
C ALA A 85 -5.90 1.56 17.10
N THR A 86 -4.83 2.28 16.75
CA THR A 86 -4.82 3.74 16.65
C THR A 86 -4.63 4.13 15.18
N SER A 87 -4.77 5.41 14.85
CA SER A 87 -4.42 5.90 13.52
C SER A 87 -2.99 5.51 13.12
N ALA A 88 -2.05 5.50 14.08
CA ALA A 88 -0.65 5.15 13.85
C ALA A 88 -0.41 3.64 13.66
N THR A 89 -1.20 2.76 14.29
CA THR A 89 -0.96 1.30 14.27
C THR A 89 -1.93 0.53 13.38
N SER A 90 -2.98 1.18 12.90
CA SER A 90 -4.04 0.50 12.14
C SER A 90 -3.52 -0.12 10.83
N LEU A 91 -2.58 0.52 10.14
CA LEU A 91 -1.96 -0.06 8.94
C LEU A 91 -1.04 -1.25 9.26
N GLU A 92 -0.67 -1.48 10.51
CA GLU A 92 0.14 -2.61 10.93
C GLU A 92 -0.70 -3.76 11.50
N LEU A 93 -1.87 -3.47 12.06
CA LEU A 93 -2.70 -4.47 12.74
C LEU A 93 -3.68 -5.20 11.81
N TYR A 94 -4.00 -4.60 10.66
CA TYR A 94 -4.94 -5.16 9.70
C TYR A 94 -4.22 -5.66 8.43
N ASP A 95 -4.84 -6.66 7.80
CA ASP A 95 -4.38 -7.25 6.54
C ASP A 95 -5.28 -6.91 5.36
N THR A 96 -6.41 -6.25 5.60
CA THR A 96 -7.40 -5.96 4.56
C THR A 96 -7.89 -4.54 4.68
N PHE A 97 -7.96 -3.87 3.53
CA PHE A 97 -8.20 -2.44 3.44
C PHE A 97 -9.14 -2.12 2.29
N TYR A 98 -9.90 -1.05 2.43
CA TYR A 98 -10.48 -0.34 1.31
C TYR A 98 -9.46 0.63 0.74
N LEU A 99 -9.41 0.72 -0.59
CA LEU A 99 -8.65 1.71 -1.30
C LEU A 99 -9.52 2.97 -1.42
N ASN A 100 -9.08 4.07 -0.80
CA ASN A 100 -9.84 5.31 -0.83
C ASN A 100 -9.73 5.97 -2.22
N ASN A 101 -10.67 5.63 -3.10
CA ASN A 101 -10.79 6.16 -4.46
C ASN A 101 -11.48 7.53 -4.52
N PHE A 102 -11.96 8.07 -3.39
CA PHE A 102 -12.58 9.40 -3.32
C PHE A 102 -11.60 10.51 -2.91
N SER A 103 -10.38 10.16 -2.53
CA SER A 103 -9.34 11.13 -2.18
C SER A 103 -8.92 12.01 -3.35
N ASP A 104 -9.08 11.53 -4.58
CA ASP A 104 -8.71 12.24 -5.81
C ASP A 104 -9.70 11.92 -6.94
N LYS A 105 -10.37 12.97 -7.44
CA LYS A 105 -11.38 12.91 -8.52
C LYS A 105 -10.79 12.38 -9.82
N GLU A 106 -9.53 12.68 -10.11
CA GLU A 106 -8.86 12.24 -11.34
C GLU A 106 -8.57 10.72 -11.30
N TRP A 107 -8.32 10.17 -10.11
CA TRP A 107 -8.03 8.73 -9.93
C TRP A 107 -9.26 7.84 -9.90
N TYR A 108 -10.42 8.37 -9.46
CA TYR A 108 -11.68 7.66 -9.65
C TYR A 108 -11.86 7.23 -11.11
N HIS A 109 -11.50 8.10 -12.06
CA HIS A 109 -11.59 7.81 -13.49
C HIS A 109 -10.52 6.81 -13.96
N THR A 110 -9.27 6.90 -13.50
CA THR A 110 -8.20 5.97 -13.89
C THR A 110 -8.47 4.55 -13.37
N LEU A 111 -8.83 4.38 -12.10
CA LEU A 111 -9.18 3.06 -11.56
C LEU A 111 -10.41 2.46 -12.25
N HIS A 112 -11.39 3.29 -12.58
CA HIS A 112 -12.56 2.84 -13.34
C HIS A 112 -12.22 2.41 -14.77
N THR A 113 -11.18 2.99 -15.38
CA THR A 113 -10.78 2.64 -16.76
C THR A 113 -9.87 1.42 -16.84
N ASP A 114 -8.96 1.25 -15.86
CA ASP A 114 -7.94 0.21 -15.88
C ASP A 114 -8.39 -1.10 -15.20
N PHE A 115 -9.40 -1.06 -14.31
CA PHE A 115 -9.79 -2.21 -13.47
C PHE A 115 -11.28 -2.60 -13.49
N MET A 116 -12.16 -1.82 -14.15
CA MET A 116 -13.52 -2.26 -14.51
C MET A 116 -13.58 -2.65 -15.99
#